data_AF-A0AAE1A0S2-F1
#
_entry.id   AF-A0AAE1A0S2-F1
#
_cell.length_a   1.000
_cell.length_b   1.000
_cell.length_c   1.000
_cell.angle_alpha   90.00
_cell.angle_beta   90.00
_cell.angle_gamma   90.00
#
_symmetry.space_group_name_H-M   'P 1'
#
loop_
_entity.id
_entity.type
_entity.pdbx_description
1 polymer ?
#
loop_
_entity_poly.entity_id
_entity_poly.type
_entity_poly.pdbx_seq_one_letter_code
_entity_poly.pdbx_strand_id
1 'polypeptide(L)'
;MNRLQTFINGCLRTILKIKWPEKISNQELWQQTRQILVEQEILRRRWGWVGHTLRKPGCSTTRRALTWNPQGKRKRGRPRNTWRRELEAGSHMEATGEPRWGPGCLEDSCRRPLPHKGFTGLTLCILFDVK
;
A
#
# COMPACT_ATOMS: atom_id res chain seq x y z
N MET A 1 13.30 -6.89 -9.81
CA MET A 1 13.31 -5.46 -9.44
C MET A 1 14.72 -4.83 -9.44
N ASN A 2 15.79 -5.61 -9.58
CA ASN A 2 17.17 -5.17 -9.32
C ASN A 2 17.69 -4.03 -10.21
N ARG A 3 17.26 -3.93 -11.47
CA ARG A 3 17.70 -2.85 -12.39
C ARG A 3 17.28 -1.45 -11.94
N LEU A 4 16.10 -1.32 -11.33
CA LEU A 4 15.63 -0.04 -10.80
C LEU A 4 16.43 0.37 -9.56
N GLN A 5 16.72 -0.61 -8.69
CA GLN A 5 17.55 -0.37 -7.51
C GLN A 5 18.98 0.07 -7.91
N THR A 6 19.58 -0.56 -8.93
CA THR A 6 20.91 -0.16 -9.41
C THR A 6 20.91 1.26 -10.00
N PHE A 7 19.87 1.63 -10.73
CA PHE A 7 19.72 2.98 -11.26
C PHE A 7 19.64 4.01 -10.12
N ILE A 8 18.78 3.76 -9.13
CA ILE A 8 18.61 4.64 -7.98
C ILE A 8 19.89 4.75 -7.15
N ASN A 9 20.60 3.64 -6.93
CA ASN A 9 21.90 3.66 -6.26
C ASN A 9 22.93 4.52 -7.03
N GLY A 10 22.89 4.50 -8.36
CA GLY A 10 23.71 5.38 -9.20
C GLY A 10 23.38 6.85 -8.97
N CYS A 11 22.09 7.21 -9.00
CA CYS A 11 21.63 8.57 -8.72
C CYS A 11 22.06 9.05 -7.31
N LEU A 12 21.89 8.21 -6.28
CA LEU A 12 22.25 8.55 -4.90
C LEU A 12 23.75 8.83 -4.76
N ARG A 13 24.61 8.06 -5.43
CA ARG A 13 26.06 8.32 -5.45
C ARG A 13 26.42 9.63 -6.12
N THR A 14 25.75 9.96 -7.22
CA THR A 14 25.93 11.25 -7.91
C THR A 14 25.49 12.43 -7.03
N ILE A 15 24.35 12.31 -6.34
CA ILE A 15 23.82 13.34 -5.44
C ILE A 15 24.76 13.59 -4.26
N LEU A 16 25.28 12.52 -3.65
CA LEU A 16 26.24 12.60 -2.56
C LEU A 16 27.66 12.96 -3.02
N LYS A 17 27.87 13.15 -4.33
CA LYS A 17 29.16 13.49 -4.96
C LYS A 17 30.29 12.53 -4.59
N ILE A 18 29.97 11.25 -4.39
CA ILE A 18 30.95 10.21 -4.09
C ILE A 18 31.82 9.99 -5.32
N LYS A 19 33.11 10.29 -5.19
CA LYS A 19 34.12 10.11 -6.24
C LYS A 19 35.06 8.99 -5.83
N TRP A 20 35.69 8.38 -6.83
CA TRP A 20 36.89 7.59 -6.58
C TRP A 20 37.94 8.47 -5.88
N PRO A 21 38.71 8.00 -4.87
CA PRO A 21 38.90 6.61 -4.41
C PRO A 21 37.96 6.15 -3.28
N GLU A 22 36.98 6.96 -2.88
CA GLU A 22 36.08 6.64 -1.77
C GLU A 22 35.11 5.51 -2.15
N LYS A 23 35.21 4.38 -1.44
CA LYS A 23 34.36 3.21 -1.67
C LYS A 23 33.35 3.07 -0.53
N ILE A 24 32.09 3.40 -0.83
CA ILE A 24 30.96 3.28 0.11
C ILE A 24 30.10 2.06 -0.24
N SER A 25 29.76 1.27 0.78
CA SER A 25 28.88 0.11 0.65
C SER A 25 27.43 0.54 0.33
N ASN A 26 26.64 -0.32 -0.32
CA ASN A 26 25.24 0.01 -0.63
C ASN A 26 24.40 0.21 0.65
N GLN A 27 24.68 -0.56 1.71
CA GLN A 27 23.97 -0.44 2.99
C GLN A 27 24.21 0.91 3.66
N GLU A 28 25.46 1.36 3.67
CA GLU A 28 25.85 2.65 4.24
C GLU A 28 25.26 3.82 3.44
N LEU A 29 25.24 3.70 2.09
CA LEU A 29 24.55 4.65 1.21
C LEU A 29 23.06 4.81 1.58
N TRP A 30 22.36 3.70 1.86
CA TRP A 30 20.94 3.73 2.24
C TRP A 30 20.73 4.25 3.66
N GLN A 31 21.63 3.93 4.61
CA GLN A 31 21.58 4.46 5.98
C GLN A 31 21.77 5.98 6.00
N GLN A 32 22.76 6.49 5.26
CA GLN A 32 23.01 7.93 5.14
C GLN A 32 21.82 8.67 4.53
N THR A 33 21.20 8.11 3.50
CA THR A 33 20.08 8.74 2.79
C THR A 33 18.72 8.47 3.43
N ARG A 34 18.67 7.58 4.44
CA ARG A 34 17.43 7.06 5.05
C ARG A 34 16.44 6.52 4.02
N GLN A 35 16.94 6.02 2.90
CA GLN A 35 16.12 5.49 1.80
C GLN A 35 15.77 4.03 2.05
N ILE A 36 14.52 3.69 1.77
CA ILE A 36 14.01 2.32 1.81
C ILE A 36 14.28 1.66 0.45
N LEU A 37 14.42 0.34 0.42
CA LEU A 37 14.54 -0.40 -0.83
C LEU A 37 13.34 -0.11 -1.73
N VAL A 38 13.64 0.09 -3.01
CA VAL A 38 12.65 0.49 -4.02
C VAL A 38 11.54 -0.56 -4.15
N GLU A 39 11.90 -1.82 -3.97
CA GLU A 39 10.95 -2.93 -3.96
C GLU A 39 9.93 -2.83 -2.82
N GLN A 40 10.37 -2.47 -1.62
CA GLN A 40 9.49 -2.28 -0.47
C GLN A 40 8.53 -1.11 -0.68
N GLU A 41 9.01 0.00 -1.27
CA GLU A 41 8.15 1.15 -1.60
C GLU A 41 7.12 0.80 -2.68
N ILE A 42 7.51 0.03 -3.71
CA ILE A 42 6.59 -0.46 -4.74
C ILE A 42 5.52 -1.36 -4.10
N LEU A 43 5.92 -2.28 -3.22
CA LEU A 43 4.99 -3.17 -2.52
C LEU A 43 4.03 -2.39 -1.64
N ARG A 44 4.52 -1.42 -0.87
CA ARG A 44 3.69 -0.53 -0.04
C ARG A 44 2.60 0.15 -0.86
N ARG A 45 2.96 0.73 -2.01
CA ARG A 45 2.00 1.39 -2.91
C ARG A 45 0.98 0.41 -3.47
N ARG A 46 1.41 -0.79 -3.85
CA ARG A 46 0.51 -1.84 -4.35
C ARG A 46 -0.48 -2.29 -3.28
N TRP A 47 -0.03 -2.52 -2.05
CA TRP A 47 -0.91 -2.83 -0.92
C TRP A 47 -1.88 -1.69 -0.61
N GLY A 48 -1.43 -0.43 -0.67
CA GLY A 48 -2.32 0.73 -0.56
C GLY A 48 -3.43 0.75 -1.62
N TRP A 49 -3.10 0.40 -2.87
CA TRP A 49 -4.07 0.29 -3.97
C TRP A 49 -5.05 -0.88 -3.78
N VAL A 50 -4.58 -2.04 -3.28
CA VAL A 50 -5.45 -3.17 -2.93
C VAL A 50 -6.43 -2.76 -1.84
N GLY A 51 -5.94 -2.13 -0.77
CA GLY A 51 -6.78 -1.62 0.32
C GLY A 51 -7.79 -0.55 -0.14
N HIS A 52 -7.45 0.29 -1.11
CA HIS A 52 -8.42 1.21 -1.72
C HIS A 52 -9.51 0.47 -2.50
N THR A 53 -9.12 -0.52 -3.31
CA THR A 53 -10.05 -1.32 -4.11
C THR A 53 -10.98 -2.16 -3.23
N LEU A 54 -10.47 -2.71 -2.12
CA LEU A 54 -11.25 -3.44 -1.13
C LEU A 54 -12.16 -2.54 -0.27
N ARG A 55 -12.07 -1.21 -0.35
CA ARG A 55 -13.06 -0.30 0.26
C ARG A 55 -14.23 0.03 -0.68
N LYS A 56 -14.15 -0.35 -1.96
CA LYS A 56 -15.25 -0.18 -2.93
C LYS A 56 -16.35 -1.23 -2.68
N PRO A 57 -17.62 -0.93 -3.02
CA PRO A 57 -18.74 -1.85 -2.82
C PRO A 57 -18.54 -3.18 -3.58
N GLY A 58 -19.17 -4.24 -3.08
CA GLY A 58 -19.04 -5.61 -3.61
C GLY A 58 -19.39 -5.78 -5.09
N CYS A 59 -20.32 -4.96 -5.58
CA CYS A 59 -20.74 -4.92 -6.98
C CYS A 59 -19.74 -4.21 -7.91
N SER A 60 -18.74 -3.50 -7.38
CA SER A 60 -17.81 -2.73 -8.20
C SER A 60 -16.94 -3.63 -9.08
N THR A 61 -16.87 -3.30 -10.37
CA THR A 61 -16.08 -4.03 -11.36
C THR A 61 -14.61 -4.16 -10.94
N THR A 62 -14.05 -3.12 -10.31
CA THR A 62 -12.66 -3.12 -9.82
C THR A 62 -12.44 -4.16 -8.73
N ARG A 63 -13.38 -4.32 -7.78
CA ARG A 63 -13.28 -5.34 -6.73
C ARG A 63 -13.44 -6.75 -7.31
N ARG A 64 -14.38 -6.94 -8.24
CA ARG A 64 -14.55 -8.22 -8.96
C ARG A 64 -13.32 -8.58 -9.79
N ALA A 65 -12.66 -7.60 -10.41
CA ALA A 65 -11.46 -7.80 -11.21
C ALA A 65 -10.25 -8.27 -10.40
N LEU A 66 -10.16 -7.97 -9.09
CA LEU A 66 -9.10 -8.52 -8.24
C LEU A 66 -9.18 -10.05 -8.18
N THR A 67 -10.36 -10.61 -7.92
CA THR A 67 -10.53 -12.07 -7.78
C THR A 67 -10.62 -12.80 -9.13
N TRP A 68 -10.78 -12.06 -10.23
CA TRP A 68 -10.95 -12.64 -11.56
C TRP A 68 -9.71 -13.40 -12.05
N ASN A 69 -9.90 -14.67 -12.40
CA ASN A 69 -8.88 -15.50 -13.04
C ASN A 69 -9.20 -15.69 -14.54
N PRO A 70 -8.53 -14.95 -15.45
CA PRO A 70 -8.83 -15.03 -16.87
C PRO A 70 -8.42 -16.40 -17.43
N GLN A 71 -9.39 -17.12 -17.98
CA GLN A 71 -9.17 -18.39 -18.67
C GLN A 71 -8.56 -18.15 -20.06
N GLY A 72 -7.76 -19.11 -20.53
CA GLY A 72 -7.19 -19.12 -21.88
C GLY A 72 -5.70 -18.78 -21.99
N LYS A 73 -5.18 -18.83 -23.23
CA LYS A 73 -3.76 -18.64 -23.54
C LYS A 73 -3.36 -17.16 -23.42
N ARG A 74 -2.23 -16.90 -22.77
CA ARG A 74 -1.70 -15.52 -22.60
C ARG A 74 -1.12 -15.02 -23.94
N LYS A 75 -1.45 -13.77 -24.31
CA LYS A 75 -0.86 -13.10 -25.48
C LYS A 75 0.64 -12.81 -25.26
N ARG A 76 1.42 -12.84 -26.34
CA ARG A 76 2.84 -12.44 -26.35
C ARG A 76 2.97 -10.97 -25.90
N GLY A 77 3.98 -10.68 -25.07
CA GLY A 77 4.23 -9.33 -24.52
C GLY A 77 3.57 -9.05 -23.16
N ARG A 78 2.67 -9.92 -22.67
CA ARG A 78 2.12 -9.78 -21.31
C ARG A 78 3.20 -10.08 -20.25
N PRO A 79 3.28 -9.32 -19.15
CA PRO A 79 4.18 -9.63 -18.04
C PRO A 79 4.02 -11.08 -17.55
N ARG A 80 5.17 -11.71 -17.25
CA ARG A 80 5.24 -13.12 -16.84
C ARG A 80 4.48 -13.37 -15.54
N ASN A 81 4.57 -12.42 -14.60
CA ASN A 81 3.94 -12.54 -13.30
C ASN A 81 2.56 -11.86 -13.29
N THR A 82 1.66 -12.38 -12.45
CA THR A 82 0.36 -11.74 -12.18
C THR A 82 0.49 -10.80 -11.00
N TRP A 83 -0.40 -9.81 -10.90
CA TRP A 83 -0.43 -8.88 -9.76
C TRP A 83 -0.47 -9.62 -8.41
N ARG A 84 -1.23 -10.74 -8.34
CA ARG A 84 -1.32 -11.60 -7.16
C ARG A 84 0.01 -12.26 -6.78
N ARG A 85 0.69 -12.89 -7.74
CA ARG A 85 1.99 -13.54 -7.50
C ARG A 85 3.08 -12.55 -7.10
N GLU A 86 3.02 -11.33 -7.64
CA GLU A 86 3.98 -10.28 -7.27
C GLU A 86 3.71 -9.73 -5.86
N LEU A 87 2.46 -9.72 -5.39
CA LEU A 87 2.14 -9.38 -4.01
C LEU A 87 2.54 -10.49 -3.03
N GLU A 88 2.23 -11.74 -3.37
CA GLU A 88 2.60 -12.93 -2.57
C GLU A 88 4.12 -13.06 -2.42
N ALA A 89 4.88 -12.77 -3.48
CA ALA A 89 6.34 -12.72 -3.41
C ALA A 89 6.85 -11.59 -2.49
N GLY A 90 6.11 -10.49 -2.40
CA GLY A 90 6.45 -9.36 -1.55
C GLY A 90 6.12 -9.55 -0.07
N SER A 91 5.09 -10.34 0.27
CA SER A 91 4.75 -10.66 1.67
C SER A 91 5.78 -11.57 2.34
N HIS A 92 6.56 -12.35 1.59
CA HIS A 92 7.62 -13.19 2.16
C HIS A 92 8.87 -12.42 2.59
N MET A 93 9.00 -11.12 2.28
CA MET A 93 10.12 -10.28 2.75
C MET A 93 9.95 -9.80 4.20
N GLU A 94 8.91 -10.24 4.90
CA GLU A 94 8.46 -9.76 6.23
C GLU A 94 9.15 -10.46 7.42
N ALA A 95 10.21 -11.24 7.21
CA ALA A 95 10.95 -11.89 8.31
C ALA A 95 11.98 -10.98 9.02
N THR A 96 12.13 -9.71 8.59
CA THR A 96 13.03 -8.74 9.24
C THR A 96 12.33 -7.38 9.37
N GLY A 97 11.65 -7.14 10.49
CA GLY A 97 11.27 -5.79 10.95
C GLY A 97 10.07 -5.14 10.24
N GLU A 98 8.89 -5.69 10.50
CA GLU A 98 7.58 -5.02 10.67
C GLU A 98 7.13 -3.89 9.71
N PRO A 99 6.19 -4.19 8.81
CA PRO A 99 5.19 -3.26 8.31
C PRO A 99 3.78 -3.61 8.83
N ARG A 100 3.12 -2.62 9.47
CA ARG A 100 1.73 -2.62 9.99
C ARG A 100 0.60 -2.98 9.00
N TRP A 101 0.90 -3.45 7.79
CA TRP A 101 -0.08 -3.60 6.71
C TRP A 101 -0.21 -5.06 6.24
N GLY A 102 -0.20 -6.00 7.19
CA GLY A 102 -0.53 -7.40 6.98
C GLY A 102 -2.05 -7.66 6.90
N PRO A 103 -2.45 -8.90 6.55
CA PRO A 103 -3.86 -9.30 6.37
C PRO A 103 -4.75 -9.15 7.62
N GLY A 104 -4.19 -8.87 8.80
CA GLY A 104 -4.95 -8.55 10.02
C GLY A 104 -5.77 -7.25 9.95
N CYS A 105 -5.50 -6.35 8.99
CA CYS A 105 -6.31 -5.15 8.80
C CYS A 105 -7.66 -5.42 8.10
N LEU A 106 -7.92 -6.65 7.65
CA LEU A 106 -9.15 -7.00 6.92
C LEU A 106 -10.37 -7.09 7.84
N GLU A 107 -10.20 -7.33 9.14
CA GLU A 107 -11.34 -7.61 10.06
C GLU A 107 -11.72 -6.41 10.95
N ASP A 108 -10.78 -5.52 11.29
CA ASP A 108 -11.04 -4.43 12.26
C ASP A 108 -11.68 -3.18 11.67
N SER A 109 -11.84 -3.09 10.34
CA SER A 109 -12.47 -1.92 9.70
C SER A 109 -14.02 -1.94 9.73
N CYS A 110 -14.64 -2.99 10.27
CA CYS A 110 -16.10 -3.09 10.43
C CYS A 110 -16.64 -2.79 11.85
N ARG A 111 -15.80 -2.34 12.82
CA ARG A 111 -16.32 -1.75 14.06
C ARG A 111 -15.81 -0.31 14.25
N ARG A 112 -16.33 0.62 13.45
CA ARG A 112 -16.57 1.96 14.00
C ARG A 112 -17.93 1.89 14.70
N PRO A 113 -18.02 2.14 16.02
CA PRO A 113 -19.29 2.44 16.63
C PRO A 113 -19.86 3.66 15.88
N LEU A 114 -21.12 3.57 15.47
CA LEU A 114 -21.87 4.75 15.08
C LEU A 114 -21.72 5.79 16.21
N PRO A 115 -21.41 7.06 15.93
CA PRO A 115 -21.38 8.06 16.99
C PRO A 115 -22.79 8.12 17.58
N HIS A 116 -22.92 7.66 18.83
CA HIS A 116 -24.07 7.92 19.67
C HIS A 116 -24.24 9.44 19.71
N LYS A 117 -25.32 9.95 19.11
CA LYS A 117 -25.71 11.35 19.22
C LYS A 117 -26.14 11.60 20.66
N GLY A 118 -25.17 11.92 21.53
CA GLY A 118 -25.41 12.63 22.78
C GLY A 118 -25.70 14.09 22.45
N PHE A 119 -26.94 14.40 22.11
CA PHE A 119 -27.45 15.77 22.12
C PHE A 119 -27.91 16.06 23.56
N THR A 120 -27.00 16.58 24.38
CA THR A 120 -27.32 17.23 25.65
C THR A 120 -27.36 18.74 25.40
N GLY A 121 -28.47 19.39 25.77
CA GLY A 121 -28.53 20.85 25.88
C GLY A 121 -29.73 21.50 25.19
N LEU A 122 -30.87 21.48 25.87
CA LEU A 122 -31.79 22.60 26.07
C LEU A 122 -31.94 23.61 24.92
N THR A 123 -33.06 23.52 24.20
CA THR A 123 -33.85 24.72 23.87
C THR A 123 -35.33 24.38 23.97
N LEU A 124 -35.93 24.94 25.01
CA LEU A 124 -37.34 25.13 25.20
C LEU A 124 -37.87 25.96 24.01
N CYS A 125 -38.58 25.33 23.08
CA CYS A 125 -39.51 26.03 22.18
C CYS A 125 -40.89 25.44 22.40
N ILE A 126 -41.64 26.20 23.18
CA ILE A 126 -43.06 26.11 23.45
C ILE A 126 -43.82 26.32 22.12
N LEU A 127 -45.06 25.81 22.08
CA LEU A 127 -46.14 26.09 21.13
C LEU A 127 -46.11 25.32 19.80
N PHE A 128 -46.94 24.28 19.71
CA PHE A 128 -47.98 24.20 18.67
C PHE A 128 -49.13 23.35 19.21
N ASP A 129 -50.14 24.08 19.71
CA ASP A 129 -51.52 23.65 19.85
C ASP A 129 -52.24 23.96 18.52
N VAL A 130 -53.37 23.29 18.26
CA VAL A 130 -54.34 23.50 17.14
C VAL A 130 -53.88 22.93 15.78
N LYS A 131 -54.53 21.95 15.12
CA LYS A 131 -55.96 21.62 14.98
C LYS A 131 -56.16 20.14 14.66
#